data_AF-A0A7U6Y759-F1
#
_entry.id   AF-A0A7U6Y759-F1
#
_cell.length_a   1.000
_cell.length_b   1.000
_cell.length_c   1.000
_cell.angle_alpha   90.00
_cell.angle_beta   90.00
_cell.angle_gamma   90.00
#
_symmetry.space_group_name_H-M   'P 1'
#
loop_
_entity.id
_entity.type
_entity.pdbx_description
1 polymer ?
#
loop_
_entity_poly.entity_id
_entity_poly.type
_entity_poly.pdbx_seq_one_letter_code
_entity_poly.pdbx_strand_id
1 'polypeptide(L)'
;MRRSLKAALAASLLAAIASAPAQAQQKPDEVLALRKGVFQVIKSSFGPMAGFADGKVQLDAARIAVLGARLSAVAPMAGEVFPAGSEKVEGSKAKPEIWSKPDDFKAKMTAFQTAAAKLADAAKAGNLDGVKAAVPDVGKACKACHDDFKEK
;
A
#
# COMPACT_ATOMS: atom_id res chain seq x y z
N MET A 1 -25.17 -22.07 67.15
CA MET A 1 -25.55 -20.98 66.21
C MET A 1 -24.25 -20.35 65.70
N ARG A 2 -23.82 -20.65 64.46
CA ARG A 2 -23.94 -19.75 63.29
C ARG A 2 -23.39 -18.35 63.64
N ARG A 3 -22.22 -17.91 63.17
CA ARG A 3 -21.80 -17.67 61.77
C ARG A 3 -20.26 -17.61 61.76
N SER A 4 -19.54 -18.62 61.29
CA SER A 4 -19.15 -18.87 59.89
C SER A 4 -18.59 -17.65 59.16
N LEU A 5 -17.27 -17.71 58.95
CA LEU A 5 -16.51 -17.29 57.77
C LEU A 5 -16.81 -15.89 57.21
N LYS A 6 -15.81 -15.00 57.28
CA LYS A 6 -15.32 -14.15 56.16
C LYS A 6 -14.14 -13.28 56.63
N ALA A 7 -13.08 -13.94 57.09
CA ALA A 7 -11.75 -13.38 57.06
C ALA A 7 -11.16 -13.72 55.68
N ALA A 8 -11.29 -12.80 54.72
CA ALA A 8 -10.55 -12.73 53.45
C ALA A 8 -11.32 -11.84 52.47
N LEU A 9 -11.18 -10.52 52.57
CA LEU A 9 -11.45 -9.62 51.45
C LEU A 9 -10.59 -8.36 51.55
N ALA A 10 -9.29 -8.57 51.78
CA ALA A 10 -8.26 -7.58 51.53
C ALA A 10 -7.38 -8.13 50.40
N ALA A 11 -7.12 -7.29 49.39
CA ALA A 11 -6.26 -7.53 48.24
C ALA A 11 -6.78 -8.57 47.22
N SER A 12 -7.60 -8.12 46.27
CA SER A 12 -7.76 -8.84 45.00
C SER A 12 -7.98 -7.86 43.85
N LEU A 13 -6.90 -7.67 43.08
CA LEU A 13 -6.84 -7.22 41.69
C LEU A 13 -7.07 -5.73 41.37
N LEU A 14 -6.13 -4.88 41.81
CA LEU A 14 -5.50 -3.98 40.84
C LEU A 14 -4.59 -4.81 39.92
N ALA A 15 -5.07 -5.26 38.76
CA ALA A 15 -4.24 -5.69 37.62
C ALA A 15 -5.13 -6.04 36.42
N ALA A 16 -5.79 -5.04 35.85
CA ALA A 16 -6.26 -5.11 34.47
C ALA A 16 -5.74 -3.87 33.72
N ILE A 17 -4.42 -3.67 33.77
CA ILE A 17 -3.75 -2.90 32.72
C ILE A 17 -3.84 -3.84 31.52
N ALA A 18 -4.81 -3.58 30.65
CA ALA A 18 -4.89 -4.25 29.37
C ALA A 18 -3.52 -4.15 28.70
N SER A 19 -2.81 -5.27 28.62
CA SER A 19 -1.72 -5.47 27.67
C SER A 19 -2.38 -5.47 26.28
N ALA A 20 -2.76 -4.29 25.81
CA ALA A 20 -2.82 -4.06 24.38
C ALA A 20 -1.44 -4.49 23.86
N PRO A 21 -1.35 -5.35 22.84
CA PRO A 21 -0.06 -5.58 22.21
C PRO A 21 0.43 -4.19 21.83
N ALA A 22 1.56 -3.78 22.39
CA ALA A 22 2.29 -2.65 21.89
C ALA A 22 2.70 -3.05 20.46
N GLN A 23 1.84 -2.76 19.48
CA GLN A 23 2.31 -2.59 18.12
C GLN A 23 3.37 -1.53 18.27
N ALA A 24 4.65 -1.94 18.19
CA ALA A 24 5.76 -1.01 18.22
C ALA A 24 5.43 0.05 17.18
N GLN A 25 5.08 1.25 17.64
CA GLN A 25 4.70 2.35 16.77
C GLN A 25 5.88 2.56 15.84
N GLN A 26 5.73 2.21 14.55
CA GLN A 26 6.84 2.34 13.60
C GLN A 26 7.35 3.76 13.66
N LYS A 27 8.68 3.93 13.66
CA LYS A 27 9.22 5.27 13.74
C LYS A 27 8.81 6.05 12.47
N PRO A 28 8.47 7.36 12.57
CA PRO A 28 8.00 8.13 11.42
C PRO A 28 8.94 8.07 10.20
N ASP A 29 10.25 8.04 10.42
CA ASP A 29 11.28 7.89 9.39
C ASP A 29 11.24 6.51 8.71
N GLU A 30 11.04 5.44 9.47
CA GLU A 30 10.86 4.08 8.93
C GLU A 30 9.59 3.98 8.06
N VAL A 31 8.48 4.60 8.50
CA VAL A 31 7.24 4.67 7.72
C VAL A 31 7.47 5.43 6.41
N LEU A 32 8.15 6.58 6.46
CA LEU A 32 8.46 7.37 5.27
C LEU A 32 9.35 6.59 4.29
N ALA A 33 10.39 5.94 4.81
CA ALA A 33 11.33 5.16 4.02
C ALA A 33 10.63 3.99 3.31
N LEU A 34 9.80 3.23 4.03
CA LEU A 34 9.04 2.12 3.46
C LEU A 34 8.07 2.60 2.39
N ARG A 35 7.28 3.65 2.67
CA ARG A 35 6.34 4.24 1.71
C ARG A 35 7.06 4.66 0.42
N LYS A 36 8.14 5.44 0.54
CA LYS A 36 8.93 5.89 -0.62
C LYS A 36 9.55 4.71 -1.37
N GLY A 37 10.07 3.72 -0.65
CA GLY A 37 10.66 2.52 -1.23
C GLY A 37 9.66 1.73 -2.09
N VAL A 38 8.49 1.42 -1.54
CA VAL A 38 7.42 0.69 -2.25
C VAL A 38 7.01 1.43 -3.52
N PHE A 39 6.70 2.72 -3.43
CA PHE A 39 6.32 3.51 -4.61
C PHE A 39 7.46 3.70 -5.61
N GLN A 40 8.72 3.72 -5.17
CA GLN A 40 9.87 3.78 -6.06
C GLN A 40 10.01 2.48 -6.87
N VAL A 41 9.79 1.31 -6.24
CA VAL A 41 9.79 0.02 -6.96
C VAL A 41 8.63 -0.05 -7.95
N ILE A 42 7.42 0.36 -7.54
CA ILE A 42 6.26 0.49 -8.44
C ILE A 42 6.62 1.35 -9.66
N LYS A 43 7.13 2.57 -9.42
CA LYS A 43 7.52 3.50 -10.49
C LYS A 43 8.58 2.91 -11.42
N SER A 44 9.61 2.26 -10.86
CA SER A 44 10.70 1.66 -11.65
C SER A 44 10.26 0.46 -12.49
N SER A 45 9.20 -0.23 -12.04
CA SER A 45 8.64 -1.39 -12.75
C SER A 45 7.67 -0.93 -13.84
N PHE A 46 6.76 0.00 -13.52
CA PHE A 46 5.76 0.51 -14.44
C PHE A 46 6.32 1.47 -15.50
N GLY A 47 7.21 2.39 -15.11
CA GLY A 47 7.69 3.48 -15.96
C GLY A 47 8.23 3.04 -17.33
N PRO A 48 9.10 2.02 -17.42
CA PRO A 48 9.58 1.53 -18.70
C PRO A 48 8.47 0.89 -19.56
N MET A 49 7.51 0.18 -18.94
CA MET A 49 6.37 -0.39 -19.67
C MET A 49 5.46 0.72 -20.24
N ALA A 50 5.29 1.82 -19.49
CA ALA A 50 4.59 2.99 -19.98
C ALA A 50 5.35 3.67 -21.13
N GLY A 51 6.68 3.82 -21.00
CA GLY A 51 7.52 4.32 -22.09
C GLY A 51 7.46 3.45 -23.35
N PHE A 52 7.33 2.13 -23.19
CA PHE A 52 7.11 1.21 -24.30
C PHE A 52 5.75 1.39 -24.96
N ALA A 53 4.68 1.54 -24.16
CA ALA A 53 3.34 1.83 -24.69
C ALA A 53 3.29 3.14 -25.48
N ASP A 54 4.06 4.14 -25.04
CA ASP A 54 4.21 5.43 -25.70
C ASP A 54 5.18 5.41 -26.91
N GLY A 55 5.82 4.28 -27.21
CA GLY A 55 6.83 4.17 -28.28
C GLY A 55 8.16 4.88 -28.00
N LYS A 56 8.41 5.32 -26.77
CA LYS A 56 9.61 6.04 -26.33
C LYS A 56 10.74 5.13 -25.84
N VAL A 57 10.39 3.90 -25.46
CA VAL A 57 11.32 2.90 -24.91
C VAL A 57 11.14 1.60 -25.66
N GLN A 58 12.24 1.03 -26.15
CA GLN A 58 12.22 -0.31 -26.73
C GLN A 58 12.43 -1.35 -25.64
N LEU A 59 11.50 -2.30 -25.53
CA LEU A 59 11.60 -3.43 -24.61
C LEU A 59 11.21 -4.71 -25.36
N ASP A 60 11.93 -5.79 -25.09
CA ASP A 60 11.50 -7.12 -25.51
C ASP A 60 10.47 -7.72 -24.54
N ALA A 61 9.83 -8.82 -24.97
CA ALA A 61 8.82 -9.51 -24.18
C ALA A 61 9.36 -10.05 -22.85
N ALA A 62 10.63 -10.48 -22.81
CA ALA A 62 11.25 -11.01 -21.60
C ALA A 62 11.41 -9.91 -20.53
N ARG A 63 11.84 -8.71 -20.95
CA ARG A 63 11.99 -7.57 -20.06
C ARG A 63 10.65 -7.06 -19.56
N ILE A 64 9.65 -7.01 -20.43
CA ILE A 64 8.28 -6.66 -20.06
C ILE A 64 7.71 -7.66 -19.04
N ALA A 65 7.90 -8.97 -19.23
CA ALA A 65 7.48 -9.99 -18.27
C ALA A 65 8.13 -9.79 -16.89
N VAL A 66 9.43 -9.48 -16.83
CA VAL A 66 10.12 -9.19 -15.56
C VAL A 66 9.54 -7.95 -14.87
N LEU A 67 9.26 -6.88 -15.63
CA LEU A 67 8.69 -5.65 -15.09
C LEU A 67 7.25 -5.85 -14.60
N GLY A 68 6.44 -6.58 -15.36
CA GLY A 68 5.07 -6.95 -14.99
C GLY A 68 5.04 -7.77 -13.70
N ALA A 69 5.89 -8.80 -13.58
CA ALA A 69 5.99 -9.62 -12.38
C ALA A 69 6.43 -8.83 -11.14
N ARG A 70 7.39 -7.89 -11.29
CA ARG A 70 7.78 -7.00 -10.19
C ARG A 70 6.64 -6.08 -9.76
N LEU A 71 5.94 -5.49 -10.73
CA LEU A 71 4.81 -4.61 -10.46
C LEU A 71 3.69 -5.34 -9.72
N SER A 72 3.28 -6.54 -10.16
CA SER A 72 2.22 -7.30 -9.49
C SER A 72 2.62 -7.78 -8.10
N ALA A 73 3.91 -8.10 -7.88
CA ALA A 73 4.39 -8.50 -6.56
C ALA A 73 4.35 -7.37 -5.52
N VAL A 74 4.64 -6.13 -5.94
CA VAL A 74 4.73 -4.98 -5.02
C VAL A 74 3.43 -4.19 -4.90
N ALA A 75 2.53 -4.25 -5.88
CA ALA A 75 1.27 -3.50 -5.88
C ALA A 75 0.37 -3.74 -4.65
N PRO A 76 0.27 -4.96 -4.08
CA PRO A 76 -0.49 -5.20 -2.86
C PRO A 76 -0.02 -4.34 -1.67
N MET A 77 1.30 -4.09 -1.57
CA MET A 77 1.89 -3.30 -0.48
C MET A 77 1.55 -1.80 -0.56
N ALA A 78 1.07 -1.30 -1.71
CA ALA A 78 0.88 0.13 -1.93
C ALA A 78 -0.06 0.81 -0.92
N GLY A 79 -1.10 0.10 -0.45
CA GLY A 79 -2.00 0.61 0.59
C GLY A 79 -1.49 0.39 2.01
N GLU A 80 -0.65 -0.64 2.22
CA GLU A 80 -0.19 -1.09 3.54
C GLU A 80 0.82 -0.11 4.16
N VAL A 81 1.52 0.67 3.35
CA VAL A 81 2.52 1.68 3.78
C VAL A 81 1.91 2.98 4.34
N PHE A 82 0.62 2.95 4.68
CA PHE A 82 -0.13 4.05 5.29
C PHE A 82 -0.79 3.60 6.60
N PRO A 83 -0.01 3.21 7.63
CA PRO A 83 -0.58 2.78 8.90
C PRO A 83 -1.35 3.93 9.58
N ALA A 84 -2.31 3.57 10.44
CA ALA A 84 -3.02 4.55 11.27
C ALA A 84 -2.04 5.32 12.17
N GLY A 85 -2.26 6.62 12.38
CA GLY A 85 -1.34 7.44 13.18
C GLY A 85 -0.11 7.95 12.41
N SER A 86 -0.06 7.77 11.08
CA SER A 86 1.03 8.26 10.22
C SER A 86 0.66 9.48 9.36
N GLU A 87 -0.36 10.22 9.78
CA GLU A 87 -0.89 11.41 9.10
C GLU A 87 0.15 12.53 8.99
N LYS A 88 1.01 12.64 10.00
CA LYS A 88 1.95 13.76 10.18
C LYS A 88 3.42 13.36 10.03
N VAL A 89 3.71 12.35 9.22
CA VAL A 89 5.09 11.96 8.92
C VAL A 89 5.78 13.08 8.14
N GLU A 90 6.83 13.67 8.71
CA GLU A 90 7.58 14.76 8.08
C GLU A 90 8.17 14.35 6.72
N GLY A 91 8.13 15.22 5.72
CA GLY A 91 8.63 14.94 4.37
C GLY A 91 7.79 13.95 3.55
N SER A 92 6.63 13.54 4.07
CA SER A 92 5.58 12.83 3.34
C SER A 92 4.76 13.83 2.50
N LYS A 93 4.35 13.41 1.30
CA LYS A 93 3.35 14.10 0.46
C LYS A 93 1.94 13.50 0.60
N ALA A 94 1.73 12.62 1.56
CA ALA A 94 0.43 12.01 1.81
C ALA A 94 -0.50 13.02 2.47
N LYS A 95 -1.66 13.25 1.86
CA LYS A 95 -2.65 14.16 2.45
C LYS A 95 -3.45 13.48 3.57
N PRO A 96 -3.96 14.21 4.57
CA PRO A 96 -4.74 13.65 5.68
C PRO A 96 -6.01 12.91 5.23
N GLU A 97 -6.52 13.18 4.02
CA GLU A 97 -7.70 12.52 3.47
C GLU A 97 -7.56 11.00 3.34
N ILE A 98 -6.34 10.46 3.29
CA ILE A 98 -6.12 9.00 3.32
C ILE A 98 -6.79 8.38 4.56
N TRP A 99 -6.68 9.05 5.70
CA TRP A 99 -7.19 8.55 6.97
C TRP A 99 -8.62 9.04 7.28
N SER A 100 -9.04 10.20 6.74
CA SER A 100 -10.43 10.66 6.89
C SER A 100 -11.40 10.07 5.85
N LYS A 101 -10.89 9.48 4.76
CA LYS A 101 -11.67 8.80 3.71
C LYS A 101 -11.11 7.40 3.41
N PRO A 102 -11.03 6.49 4.41
CA PRO A 102 -10.34 5.21 4.28
C PRO A 102 -10.97 4.31 3.20
N ASP A 103 -12.29 4.33 3.04
CA ASP A 103 -12.98 3.51 2.04
C ASP A 103 -12.67 3.94 0.61
N ASP A 104 -12.60 5.25 0.36
CA ASP A 104 -12.24 5.78 -0.97
C ASP A 104 -10.77 5.53 -1.30
N PHE A 105 -9.88 5.69 -0.31
CA PHE A 105 -8.47 5.32 -0.46
C PHE A 105 -8.32 3.83 -0.78
N LYS A 106 -9.00 2.96 -0.04
CA LYS A 106 -8.99 1.50 -0.25
C LYS A 106 -9.56 1.12 -1.63
N ALA A 107 -10.64 1.76 -2.06
CA ALA A 107 -11.23 1.51 -3.38
C ALA A 107 -10.23 1.86 -4.50
N LYS A 108 -9.55 3.01 -4.41
CA LYS A 108 -8.53 3.42 -5.38
C LYS A 108 -7.28 2.54 -5.35
N MET A 109 -6.85 2.08 -4.17
CA MET A 109 -5.76 1.11 -4.04
C MET A 109 -6.12 -0.23 -4.68
N THR A 110 -7.33 -0.74 -4.43
CA THR A 110 -7.84 -1.96 -5.07
C THR A 110 -7.84 -1.81 -6.59
N ALA A 111 -8.34 -0.68 -7.11
CA ALA A 111 -8.36 -0.41 -8.55
C ALA A 111 -6.95 -0.41 -9.16
N PHE A 112 -5.97 0.20 -8.48
CA PHE A 112 -4.56 0.15 -8.88
C PHE A 112 -4.03 -1.28 -8.89
N GLN A 113 -4.28 -2.06 -7.83
CA GLN A 113 -3.82 -3.46 -7.72
C GLN A 113 -4.41 -4.33 -8.83
N THR A 114 -5.71 -4.20 -9.13
CA THR A 114 -6.36 -4.91 -10.22
C THR A 114 -5.78 -4.54 -11.58
N ALA A 115 -5.56 -3.25 -11.85
CA ALA A 115 -4.96 -2.80 -13.10
C ALA A 115 -3.51 -3.30 -13.25
N ALA A 116 -2.73 -3.27 -12.17
CA ALA A 116 -1.37 -3.80 -12.12
C ALA A 116 -1.32 -5.31 -12.40
N ALA A 117 -2.24 -6.08 -11.82
CA ALA A 117 -2.34 -7.52 -12.07
C ALA A 117 -2.68 -7.81 -13.55
N LYS A 118 -3.68 -7.13 -14.12
CA LYS A 118 -4.05 -7.27 -15.53
C LYS A 118 -2.88 -6.93 -16.48
N LEU A 119 -2.12 -5.88 -16.19
CA LEU A 119 -0.92 -5.54 -16.95
C LEU A 119 0.15 -6.64 -16.83
N ALA A 120 0.35 -7.18 -15.63
CA ALA A 120 1.30 -8.27 -15.40
C ALA A 120 0.89 -9.56 -16.14
N ASP A 121 -0.41 -9.87 -16.23
CA ASP A 121 -0.90 -11.04 -16.97
C ASP A 121 -0.62 -10.90 -18.48
N ALA A 122 -0.88 -9.73 -19.06
CA ALA A 122 -0.54 -9.46 -20.46
C ALA A 122 0.98 -9.57 -20.70
N ALA A 123 1.78 -9.02 -19.79
CA ALA A 123 3.24 -9.11 -19.84
C ALA A 123 3.74 -10.56 -19.76
N LYS A 124 3.21 -11.35 -18.84
CA LYS A 124 3.54 -12.78 -18.67
C LYS A 124 3.18 -13.60 -19.90
N ALA A 125 2.08 -13.27 -20.58
CA ALA A 125 1.67 -13.93 -21.82
C ALA A 125 2.51 -13.53 -23.05
N GLY A 126 3.45 -12.60 -22.91
CA GLY A 126 4.21 -12.04 -24.04
C GLY A 126 3.35 -11.22 -25.00
N ASN A 127 2.14 -10.82 -24.58
CA ASN A 127 1.20 -10.07 -25.40
C ASN A 127 1.54 -8.58 -25.37
N LEU A 128 2.44 -8.15 -26.26
CA LEU A 128 2.93 -6.78 -26.32
C LEU A 128 1.81 -5.76 -26.58
N ASP A 129 0.86 -6.07 -27.47
CA ASP A 129 -0.26 -5.16 -27.72
C ASP A 129 -1.25 -5.13 -26.54
N GLY A 130 -1.43 -6.25 -25.85
CA GLY A 130 -2.16 -6.31 -24.58
C GLY A 130 -1.51 -5.45 -23.49
N VAL A 131 -0.18 -5.42 -23.43
CA VAL A 131 0.58 -4.55 -22.51
C VAL A 131 0.33 -3.08 -22.86
N LYS A 132 0.43 -2.70 -24.14
CA LYS A 132 0.13 -1.32 -24.59
C LYS A 132 -1.30 -0.91 -24.21
N ALA A 133 -2.26 -1.82 -24.37
CA ALA A 133 -3.66 -1.57 -24.06
C ALA A 133 -3.94 -1.47 -22.54
N ALA A 134 -3.19 -2.19 -21.70
CA ALA A 134 -3.40 -2.21 -20.24
C ALA A 134 -2.69 -1.08 -19.48
N VAL A 135 -1.59 -0.53 -20.00
CA VAL A 135 -0.84 0.57 -19.38
C VAL A 135 -1.71 1.79 -19.01
N PRO A 136 -2.61 2.28 -19.89
CA PRO A 136 -3.46 3.43 -19.57
C PRO A 136 -4.33 3.24 -18.32
N ASP A 137 -4.79 2.03 -18.04
CA ASP A 137 -5.63 1.76 -16.87
C ASP A 137 -4.84 1.91 -15.57
N VAL A 138 -3.58 1.45 -15.55
CA VAL A 138 -2.67 1.68 -14.41
C VAL A 138 -2.39 3.17 -14.25
N GLY A 139 -2.08 3.88 -15.34
CA GLY A 139 -1.83 5.32 -15.32
C GLY A 139 -3.02 6.13 -14.78
N LYS A 140 -4.25 5.77 -15.19
CA LYS A 140 -5.49 6.37 -14.66
C LYS A 140 -5.63 6.11 -13.16
N ALA A 141 -5.35 4.90 -12.68
CA ALA A 141 -5.39 4.57 -11.26
C ALA A 141 -4.36 5.38 -10.45
N CYS A 142 -3.12 5.53 -10.97
CA CYS A 142 -2.12 6.40 -10.36
C CYS A 142 -2.63 7.84 -10.24
N LYS A 143 -3.18 8.39 -11.33
CA LYS A 143 -3.70 9.76 -11.36
C LYS A 143 -4.85 9.95 -10.37
N ALA A 144 -5.84 9.07 -10.40
CA ALA A 144 -7.03 9.14 -9.55
C ALA A 144 -6.67 9.15 -8.06
N CYS A 145 -5.71 8.31 -7.64
CA CYS A 145 -5.26 8.33 -6.24
C CYS A 145 -4.45 9.58 -5.92
N HIS A 146 -3.53 10.00 -6.79
CA HIS A 146 -2.67 11.15 -6.50
C HIS A 146 -3.42 12.48 -6.50
N ASP A 147 -4.44 12.65 -7.34
CA ASP A 147 -5.28 13.85 -7.35
C ASP A 147 -5.91 14.08 -5.97
N ASP A 148 -6.46 13.00 -5.37
CA ASP A 148 -7.19 13.05 -4.12
C ASP A 148 -6.27 13.01 -2.90
N PHE A 149 -5.24 12.17 -2.90
CA PHE A 149 -4.52 11.77 -1.69
C PHE A 149 -3.03 12.14 -1.64
N LYS A 150 -2.46 12.75 -2.68
CA LYS A 150 -1.05 13.15 -2.71
C LYS A 150 -0.89 14.64 -2.99
N GLU A 151 -0.09 15.32 -2.19
CA GLU A 151 0.33 16.70 -2.46
C GLU A 151 1.13 16.77 -3.76
N LYS A 152 1.05 17.92 -4.45
CA LYS A 152 1.73 18.15 -5.73
C LYS A 152 3.25 18.11 -5.54
#